data_AF-A0A8T5NUJ8-F1
#
_entry.id   AF-A0A8T5NUJ8-F1
#
_cell.length_a   1.000
_cell.length_b   1.000
_cell.length_c   1.000
_cell.angle_alpha   90.00
_cell.angle_beta   90.00
_cell.angle_gamma   90.00
#
_symmetry.space_group_name_H-M   'P 1'
#
loop_
_entity.id
_entity.type
_entity.pdbx_description
1 polymer ?
#
loop_
_entity_poly.entity_id
_entity_poly.type
_entity_poly.pdbx_seq_one_letter_code
_entity_poly.pdbx_strand_id
1 'polypeptide(L)' 'MKLGGTLVTYLPSIKQVDQLVKEAKQNGFLVSKTLEVLEREWLVKENIIRPSHDMYGHTAFLTFLRKI' A
#
# COMPACT_ATOMS: atom_id res chain seq x y z
N MET A 1 -11.44 -2.40 17.14
CA MET A 1 -12.00 -1.33 16.26
C MET A 1 -13.52 -1.48 16.23
N LYS A 2 -14.28 -0.38 16.09
CA LYS A 2 -15.75 -0.45 15.97
C LYS A 2 -16.15 -1.20 14.68
N LEU A 3 -17.28 -1.90 14.71
CA LEU A 3 -17.88 -2.53 13.53
C LEU A 3 -18.07 -1.49 12.42
N GLY A 4 -17.75 -1.86 11.19
CA GLY A 4 -17.79 -0.99 10.02
C GLY A 4 -16.62 -0.02 9.89
N GLY A 5 -15.70 0.04 10.85
CA GLY A 5 -14.50 0.89 10.76
C GLY A 5 -13.56 0.44 9.65
N THR A 6 -12.79 1.38 9.11
CA THR A 6 -11.77 1.13 8.09
C THR A 6 -10.37 1.22 8.71
N LEU A 7 -9.52 0.25 8.40
CA LEU A 7 -8.10 0.24 8.71
C LEU A 7 -7.34 0.25 7.39
N VAL A 8 -6.32 1.10 7.27
CA VAL A 8 -5.39 1.11 6.14
C VAL A 8 -3.98 0.98 6.69
N THR A 9 -3.19 0.05 6.14
CA THR A 9 -1.82 -0.19 6.57
C THR A 9 -0.84 0.13 5.44
N TYR A 10 0.32 0.69 5.77
CA TYR A 10 1.44 0.92 4.84
C TYR A 10 2.62 0.06 5.30
N LEU A 11 2.91 -1.03 4.58
CA LEU A 11 3.91 -2.04 4.98
C LEU A 11 5.01 -2.17 3.94
N PRO A 12 6.31 -2.13 4.31
CA PRO A 12 7.40 -2.18 3.35
C PRO A 12 7.62 -3.58 2.76
N SER A 13 7.05 -4.65 3.33
CA SER A 13 7.29 -6.03 2.86
C SER A 13 6.01 -6.79 2.54
N ILE A 14 6.00 -7.49 1.41
CA ILE A 14 4.91 -8.39 1.03
C ILE A 14 4.70 -9.53 2.03
N LYS A 15 5.75 -9.94 2.77
CA LYS A 15 5.61 -10.94 3.84
C LYS A 15 4.81 -10.42 5.02
N GLN A 16 4.97 -9.14 5.36
CA GLN A 16 4.17 -8.50 6.41
C GLN A 16 2.71 -8.37 5.98
N VAL A 17 2.46 -8.08 4.70
CA VAL A 17 1.11 -8.07 4.12
C VAL A 17 0.45 -9.45 4.22
N ASP A 18 1.16 -10.51 3.83
CA ASP A 18 0.63 -11.88 3.94
C ASP A 18 0.24 -12.24 5.38
N GLN A 19 1.11 -11.91 6.34
CA GLN A 19 0.81 -12.11 7.76
C GLN A 19 -0.43 -11.29 8.19
N LEU A 20 -0.49 -10.01 7.83
CA LEU A 20 -1.63 -9.14 8.14
C LEU A 20 -2.93 -9.71 7.58
N VAL A 21 -2.95 -10.16 6.33
CA VAL A 21 -4.16 -10.71 5.68
C VAL A 21 -4.62 -12.00 6.36
N LYS A 22 -3.71 -12.86 6.80
CA LYS A 22 -4.03 -14.08 7.54
C LYS A 22 -4.65 -13.76 8.90
N GLU A 23 -4.03 -12.86 9.66
CA GLU A 23 -4.54 -12.45 10.98
C GLU A 23 -5.87 -11.67 10.86
N ALA A 24 -6.02 -10.83 9.84
CA ALA A 24 -7.24 -10.06 9.60
C ALA A 24 -8.48 -10.96 9.46
N LYS A 25 -8.37 -12.07 8.72
CA LYS A 25 -9.46 -13.04 8.55
C LYS A 25 -9.89 -13.64 9.89
N GLN A 26 -8.93 -13.96 10.76
CA GLN A 26 -9.20 -14.53 12.09
C GLN A 26 -9.85 -13.52 13.05
N ASN A 27 -9.64 -12.23 12.82
CA ASN A 27 -10.13 -11.14 13.67
C ASN A 27 -11.39 -10.44 13.13
N GLY A 28 -12.07 -11.04 12.13
CA GLY A 28 -13.28 -10.50 11.54
C GLY A 28 -13.04 -9.19 10.79
N PHE A 29 -11.95 -9.13 10.01
CA PHE A 29 -11.74 -8.07 9.04
C PHE A 29 -11.95 -8.60 7.63
N LEU A 30 -12.64 -7.82 6.81
CA LEU A 30 -12.68 -7.99 5.37
C LEU A 30 -11.50 -7.25 4.75
N VAL A 31 -10.59 -7.97 4.11
CA VAL A 31 -9.54 -7.38 3.27
C VAL A 31 -10.13 -7.04 1.91
N SER A 32 -10.21 -5.75 1.59
CA SER A 32 -10.84 -5.27 0.37
C SER A 32 -9.86 -5.13 -0.81
N LYS A 33 -8.63 -4.67 -0.53
CA LYS A 33 -7.61 -4.39 -1.55
C LYS A 33 -6.22 -4.37 -0.91
N THR A 34 -5.23 -4.84 -1.66
CA THR A 34 -3.80 -4.56 -1.45
C THR A 34 -3.24 -3.97 -2.74
N LEU A 35 -2.43 -2.92 -2.65
CA LEU A 35 -1.72 -2.33 -3.78
C LEU A 35 -0.26 -2.06 -3.42
N GLU A 36 0.65 -2.30 -4.35
CA GLU A 36 2.04 -1.82 -4.27
C GLU A 36 2.09 -0.37 -4.74
N VAL A 37 2.83 0.46 -4.01
CA VAL A 37 3.09 1.85 -4.40
C VAL A 37 4.43 1.90 -5.12
N LEU A 38 4.44 2.51 -6.30
CA LEU A 38 5.68 2.87 -7.00
C LEU A 38 5.75 4.39 -7.05
N GLU A 39 6.71 4.96 -6.33
CA GLU A 39 7.00 6.37 -6.41
C GLU A 39 7.96 6.62 -7.57
N ARG A 40 7.56 7.51 -8.48
CA ARG A 40 8.36 7.88 -9.64
C ARG A 40 8.33 9.38 -9.82
N GLU A 41 9.44 10.02 -9.50
CA GLU A 41 9.59 11.45 -9.71
C GLU A 41 9.56 11.80 -11.19
N TRP A 42 9.05 12.99 -11.50
CA TRP A 42 9.10 13.58 -12.83
C TRP A 42 10.00 14.81 -12.79
N LEU A 43 10.98 14.84 -13.69
CA LEU A 43 11.80 16.01 -13.96
C LEU A 43 10.95 16.97 -14.80
N VAL A 44 10.53 18.09 -14.19
CA VAL A 44 9.77 19.16 -14.84
C VAL A 44 10.54 20.46 -14.69
N LYS A 45 11.27 20.88 -15.75
CA LYS A 45 12.01 22.15 -15.83
C LYS A 45 12.01 22.65 -17.26
N GLU A 46 11.60 23.90 -17.50
CA GLU A 46 11.56 24.59 -18.81
C GLU A 46 11.29 23.67 -20.03
N ASN A 47 12.33 23.05 -20.62
CA ASN A 47 12.25 22.19 -21.81
C ASN A 47 12.45 20.68 -21.56
N ILE A 48 12.49 20.24 -20.30
CA ILE A 48 12.64 18.84 -19.89
C ILE A 48 11.40 18.43 -19.10
N ILE A 49 10.61 17.53 -19.68
CA ILE A 49 9.43 16.92 -19.06
C ILE A 49 9.53 15.42 -19.28
N ARG A 50 10.04 14.70 -18.28
CA ARG A 50 10.17 13.24 -18.34
C ARG A 50 10.26 12.65 -16.93
N PRO A 51 9.95 11.36 -16.75
CA PRO A 51 10.24 10.70 -15.48
C PRO A 51 11.73 10.70 -15.15
N SER A 52 12.07 10.72 -13.88
CA SER A 52 13.44 10.52 -13.39
C SER A 52 13.98 9.17 -13.89
N HIS A 53 15.29 9.13 -14.12
CA HIS A 53 15.99 7.91 -14.53
C HIS A 53 16.22 6.99 -13.33
N ASP A 54 16.50 7.59 -12.18
CA ASP A 54 16.62 6.90 -10.90
C ASP A 54 15.22 6.70 -10.32
N MET A 55 14.85 5.44 -10.10
CA MET A 55 13.60 5.08 -9.44
C MET A 55 13.92 4.20 -8.23
N TYR A 56 13.40 4.58 -7.07
CA TYR A 56 13.33 3.67 -5.93
C TYR A 56 12.12 2.76 -6.11
N GLY A 57 12.33 1.65 -6.82
CA GLY A 57 11.26 0.72 -7.23
C GLY A 57 10.60 -0.08 -6.11
N HIS A 58 10.90 0.21 -4.84
CA HIS A 58 10.28 -0.45 -3.70
C HIS A 58 10.01 0.57 -2.60
N THR A 59 8.74 0.88 -2.37
CA THR A 59 8.32 1.76 -1.27
C THR A 59 7.54 0.96 -0.23
N ALA A 60 6.28 0.63 -0.50
CA ALA A 60 5.45 -0.19 0.39
C ALA A 60 4.17 -0.69 -0.29
N PHE A 61 3.45 -1.49 0.46
CA PHE A 61 2.13 -2.00 0.16
C PHE A 61 1.08 -1.31 1.02
N LEU A 62 0.03 -0.80 0.39
CA LEU A 62 -1.18 -0.32 1.04
C LEU A 62 -2.23 -1.42 1.08
N THR A 63 -2.67 -1.82 2.27
CA THR A 63 -3.75 -2.80 2.46
C THR A 63 -4.93 -2.16 3.17
N PHE A 64 -6.13 -2.34 2.60
CA PHE A 64 -7.38 -1.74 3.06
C PHE A 64 -8.26 -2.83 3.67
N LEU A 65 -8.60 -2.66 4.94
CA LEU A 65 -9.40 -3.59 5.72
C LEU A 65 -10.63 -2.91 6.30
N ARG A 66 -11.74 -3.63 6.39
CA ARG A 66 -12.96 -3.17 7.07
C ARG A 66 -13.32 -4.14 8.19
N LYS A 67 -13.56 -3.64 9.40
CA LYS A 67 -14.06 -4.49 10.49
C LYS A 67 -15.50 -4.87 10.19
N ILE A 68 -15.73 -6.18 10.12
CA ILE A 68 -17.05 -6.79 10.02
C ILE A 68 -17.42 -7.48 11.33
#